data_AF-X0UBG0-F1
#
_entry.id   AF-X0UBG0-F1
#
_cell.length_a   1.000
_cell.length_b   1.000
_cell.length_c   1.000
_cell.angle_alpha   90.00
_cell.angle_beta   90.00
_cell.angle_gamma   90.00
#
_symmetry.space_group_name_H-M   'P 1'
#
loop_
_entity.id
_entity.type
_entity.pdbx_description
1 polymer ?
#
loop_
_entity_poly.entity_id
_entity_poly.type
_entity_poly.pdbx_seq_one_letter_code
_entity_poly.pdbx_strand_id
1 'polypeptide(L)' 'MPVWIWPWIGFNVFVLAMLAIDLGVFHRRAHVVSLREAAIWSAVWISLSLLFNAGIFILMGSQKGMEFLT' A
#
# COMPACT_ATOMS: atom_id res chain seq x y z
N MET A 1 6.33 27.73 20.45
CA MET A 1 6.23 26.26 20.62
C MET A 1 7.40 25.66 19.88
N PRO A 2 8.32 24.93 20.53
CA PRO A 2 9.43 24.31 19.82
C PRO A 2 8.86 23.29 18.85
N VAL A 3 9.04 23.52 17.56
CA VAL A 3 8.64 22.57 16.52
C VAL A 3 9.68 21.47 16.53
N TRP A 4 9.29 20.28 16.97
CA TRP A 4 10.15 19.11 16.96
C TRP A 4 10.30 18.71 15.49
N ILE A 5 11.46 18.99 14.89
CA ILE A 5 11.72 18.80 13.46
C ILE A 5 11.93 17.31 13.11
N TRP A 6 12.27 16.49 14.10
CA TRP A 6 12.57 15.06 13.91
C TRP A 6 11.45 14.22 13.26
N PRO A 7 10.17 14.33 13.64
CA PRO A 7 9.08 13.63 12.97
C PRO A 7 8.89 14.07 11.52
N TRP A 8 9.13 15.36 11.22
CA TRP A 8 9.04 15.89 9.87
C TRP A 8 10.16 15.38 8.97
N ILE A 9 11.39 15.27 9.51
CA ILE A 9 12.51 14.65 8.79
C ILE A 9 12.20 13.18 8.52
N GLY A 10 11.75 12.43 9.53
CA GLY A 10 11.39 11.01 9.37
C GLY A 10 10.28 10.82 8.33
N PHE A 11 9.24 11.65 8.37
CA PHE A 11 8.17 11.65 7.38
C PHE A 11 8.67 11.94 5.96
N ASN A 12 9.49 12.98 5.78
CA ASN A 12 10.04 13.31 4.45
C ASN A 12 10.95 12.21 3.91
N VAL A 13 11.81 11.62 4.76
CA VAL A 13 12.67 10.50 4.36
C VAL A 13 11.83 9.29 3.95
N PHE A 14 10.77 8.99 4.70
CA PHE A 14 9.84 7.92 4.38
C PHE A 14 9.11 8.15 3.05
N VAL A 15 8.57 9.36 2.85
CA VAL A 15 7.89 9.75 1.60
C VAL A 15 8.85 9.68 0.41
N LEU A 16 10.07 10.21 0.55
CA LEU A 16 11.08 10.15 -0.51
C LEU A 16 11.51 8.71 -0.81
N ALA A 17 11.61 7.84 0.20
CA ALA A 17 11.90 6.42 0.01
C ALA A 17 10.78 5.70 -0.74
N MET A 18 9.51 5.92 -0.36
CA MET A 18 8.36 5.40 -1.10
C MET A 18 8.35 5.91 -2.54
N LEU A 19 8.58 7.22 -2.74
CA LEU A 19 8.59 7.82 -4.08
C LEU A 19 9.74 7.27 -4.94
N ALA A 20 10.91 7.03 -4.35
CA ALA A 20 12.05 6.43 -5.04
C ALA A 20 11.80 4.97 -5.40
N ILE A 21 11.08 4.23 -4.56
CA ILE A 21 10.63 2.87 -4.86
C ILE A 21 9.58 2.92 -5.98
N ASP A 22 8.57 3.77 -5.89
CA ASP A 22 7.52 3.90 -6.91
C ASP A 22 8.11 4.34 -8.26
N LEU A 23 8.96 5.36 -8.27
CA LEU A 23 9.57 5.82 -9.51
C LEU A 23 10.63 4.84 -10.01
N GLY A 24 11.51 4.34 -9.14
CA GLY A 24 12.64 3.48 -9.52
C GLY A 24 12.27 2.05 -9.89
N VAL A 25 11.22 1.48 -9.28
CA VAL A 25 10.74 0.12 -9.56
C VAL A 25 9.77 0.13 -10.74
N PHE A 26 8.91 1.14 -10.88
CA PHE A 26 7.96 1.19 -12.00
C PHE A 26 8.50 1.84 -13.29
N HIS A 27 9.48 2.76 -13.26
CA HIS A 27 10.00 3.40 -14.48
C HIS A 27 11.09 2.61 -15.24
N ARG A 28 11.47 1.40 -14.80
CA ARG A 28 12.57 0.66 -15.45
C ARG A 28 12.24 0.10 -16.83
N ARG A 29 11.01 0.19 -17.31
CA ARG A 29 10.64 -0.10 -18.70
C ARG A 29 9.52 0.84 -19.11
N ALA A 30 9.73 1.62 -20.16
CA ALA A 30 8.65 2.16 -20.98
C ALA A 30 7.95 1.02 -21.75
N HIS A 31 7.52 -0.03 -21.04
CA HIS A 31 6.47 -0.90 -21.52
C HIS A 31 5.19 -0.18 -21.12
N VAL A 32 4.36 0.15 -22.10
CA VAL A 32 3.00 0.60 -21.84
C VAL A 32 2.40 -0.52 -21.00
N VAL A 33 2.27 -0.32 -19.68
CA VAL A 33 1.60 -1.28 -18.82
C VAL A 33 0.23 -1.40 -19.44
N SER A 34 -0.01 -2.52 -20.11
CA SER A 34 -1.25 -2.74 -20.81
C SER A 34 -2.36 -2.62 -19.77
N LEU A 35 -3.52 -2.10 -20.15
CA LEU A 35 -4.67 -2.02 -19.25
C LEU A 35 -4.92 -3.38 -18.55
N ARG A 36 -4.57 -4.50 -19.22
CA ARG A 36 -4.55 -5.86 -18.66
C ARG A 36 -3.56 -6.07 -17.53
N GLU A 37 -2.30 -5.66 -17.68
CA GLU A 37 -1.28 -5.84 -16.63
C GLU A 37 -1.61 -4.99 -15.41
N ALA A 38 -2.03 -3.74 -15.61
CA ALA A 38 -2.50 -2.89 -14.52
C ALA A 38 -3.72 -3.50 -13.81
N ALA A 39 -4.70 -4.02 -14.57
CA ALA A 39 -5.87 -4.67 -14.00
C ALA A 39 -5.52 -5.97 -13.24
N ILE A 40 -4.57 -6.77 -13.74
CA ILE A 40 -4.10 -7.98 -13.06
C ILE A 40 -3.41 -7.62 -11.76
N TRP A 41 -2.50 -6.64 -11.77
CA TRP A 41 -1.84 -6.18 -10.55
C TRP A 41 -2.83 -5.64 -9.52
N SER A 42 -3.79 -4.80 -9.94
CA SER A 42 -4.86 -4.34 -9.07
C SER A 42 -5.70 -5.50 -8.51
N ALA A 43 -6.07 -6.47 -9.35
CA ALA A 43 -6.82 -7.64 -8.92
C ALA A 43 -6.04 -8.47 -7.89
N VAL A 44 -4.74 -8.68 -8.10
CA VAL A 44 -3.86 -9.39 -7.15
C VAL A 44 -3.83 -8.68 -5.80
N TRP A 45 -3.62 -7.36 -5.77
CA TRP A 45 -3.58 -6.59 -4.54
C TRP A 45 -4.95 -6.55 -3.82
N ILE A 46 -6.04 -6.42 -4.57
CA ILE A 46 -7.41 -6.49 -4.04
C ILE A 46 -7.68 -7.87 -3.44
N SER A 47 -7.36 -8.95 -4.16
CA SER A 47 -7.51 -10.32 -3.68
C SER A 47 -6.67 -10.59 -2.43
N LEU A 48 -5.43 -10.10 -2.37
CA LEU A 48 -4.57 -10.24 -1.20
C LEU A 48 -5.14 -9.51 0.02
N SER A 49 -5.64 -8.29 -0.17
CA SER A 49 -6.31 -7.52 0.90
C SER A 49 -7.57 -8.22 1.41
N LEU A 50 -8.40 -8.75 0.50
CA LEU A 50 -9.59 -9.54 0.84
C LEU A 50 -9.25 -10.83 1.58
N LEU A 51 -8.20 -11.54 1.17
CA LEU A 51 -7.70 -12.73 1.86
C LEU A 51 -7.22 -12.41 3.28
N PHE A 52 -6.53 -11.29 3.45
CA PHE A 52 -6.09 -10.83 4.76
C PHE A 52 -7.28 -10.41 5.65
N ASN A 53 -8.26 -9.70 5.09
CA ASN A 53 -9.50 -9.35 5.78
C ASN A 53 -10.27 -10.61 6.22
N ALA A 54 -10.39 -11.63 5.35
CA ALA A 54 -10.99 -12.91 5.68
C ALA A 54 -10.24 -13.62 6.82
N GLY A 55 -8.91 -13.55 6.83
CA GLY A 55 -8.07 -14.05 7.92
C GLY A 55 -8.35 -13.34 9.25
N ILE A 56 -8.46 -12.00 9.25
CA ILE A 56 -8.83 -11.22 10.43
C ILE A 56 -10.25 -11.56 10.89
N PHE A 57 -11.20 -11.72 9.97
CA PHE A 57 -12.58 -12.06 10.27
C PHE A 57 -12.70 -13.41 11.01
N ILE A 58 -11.91 -14.41 10.59
CA ILE A 58 -11.91 -15.75 11.19
C ILE A 58 -11.17 -15.77 12.54
N LEU A 59 -10.01 -15.10 12.65
CA LEU A 59 -9.15 -15.20 13.83
C LEU A 59 -9.48 -14.19 14.93
N MET A 60 -10.00 -13.02 14.57
CA MET A 60 -10.17 -11.87 15.48
C MET A 60 -11.64 -11.44 15.66
N GLY A 61 -12.58 -12.17 15.06
CA GLY A 61 -14.02 -11.96 15.17
C GLY A 61 -14.55 -10.86 14.23
N SER A 62 -15.87 -10.86 14.02
CA SER A 62 -16.51 -10.02 12.98
C SER A 62 -16.30 -8.52 13.17
N GLN A 63 -16.07 -8.08 14.41
CA GLN A 63 -15.92 -6.66 14.74
C GLN A 63 -14.63 -6.05 14.18
N LYS A 64 -13.48 -6.75 14.29
CA LYS A 64 -12.21 -6.28 13.73
C LYS A 64 -12.10 -6.50 12.23
N GLY A 65 -12.80 -7.50 11.68
CA GLY A 65 -12.91 -7.70 10.24
C GLY A 65 -13.67 -6.57 9.55
N MET A 66 -14.72 -6.04 10.18
CA MET A 66 -15.46 -4.86 9.68
C MET A 66 -14.63 -3.59 9.74
N GLU A 67 -13.87 -3.37 10.83
CA GLU A 67 -12.95 -2.21 10.95
C GLU A 67 -11.81 -2.22 9.93
N PHE A 68 -11.40 -3.40 9.44
CA PHE A 68 -10.38 -3.48 8.39
C PHE A 68 -10.96 -3.27 6.98
N LEU A 69 -12.27 -3.44 6.80
CA LEU A 69 -12.92 -3.35 5.49
C LEU A 69 -13.54 -1.97 5.19
N THR A 70 -13.88 -1.19 6.23
CA THR A 70 -14.44 0.18 6.16
C THR A 70 -13.37 1.24 6.37
#